data_AF-A0A561VL43-F1
#
_entry.id   AF-A0A561VL43-F1
#
_cell.length_a   1.000
_cell.length_b   1.000
_cell.length_c   1.000
_cell.angle_alpha   90.00
_cell.angle_beta   90.00
_cell.angle_gamma   90.00
#
_symmetry.space_group_name_H-M   'P 1'
#
loop_
_entity.id
_entity.type
_entity.pdbx_description
1 polymer ?
#
loop_
_entity_poly.entity_id
_entity_poly.type
_entity_poly.pdbx_seq_one_letter_code
_entity_poly.pdbx_strand_id
1 'polypeptide(L)'
;MWRIVRLVLVAAWLTAAVAAWWGAPREAAAERAVADVEAGRVVAYQWGDHWSDDAPDRWFSVPSLSSSTSQRSWYAWRTPDGRTHWTDTGGAPEVADRLRASGPESRSGDVTPLSTLINGIGLLFTVVFLGVILAGPAPLTGTRWYWFWLFALVPFGLGLLYWTFRDVPWTRPRQVPPPTPDGAEHRLRGFRGLIAAALVSAGVSLLLVLLTMLLGERWVPELLSP
;
A
#
# COMPACT_ATOMS: atom_id res chain seq x y z
N MET A 1 13.68 -16.77 -19.68
CA MET A 1 13.34 -16.80 -18.24
C MET A 1 13.27 -15.40 -17.61
N TRP A 2 14.32 -14.56 -17.67
CA TRP A 2 14.35 -13.27 -16.96
C TRP A 2 13.32 -12.22 -17.38
N ARG A 3 12.96 -12.17 -18.66
CA ARG A 3 11.85 -11.32 -19.12
C ARG A 3 10.52 -11.73 -18.47
N ILE A 4 10.30 -13.02 -18.26
CA ILE A 4 9.08 -13.55 -17.63
C ILE A 4 9.04 -13.12 -16.16
N VAL A 5 10.14 -13.30 -15.41
CA VAL A 5 10.20 -12.87 -14.00
C VAL A 5 9.88 -11.37 -13.87
N ARG A 6 10.43 -10.54 -14.76
CA ARG A 6 10.16 -9.09 -14.75
C ARG A 6 8.70 -8.79 -15.03
N LEU A 7 8.11 -9.43 -16.03
CA LEU A 7 6.70 -9.26 -16.36
C LEU A 7 5.80 -9.72 -15.20
N VAL A 8 6.15 -10.83 -14.53
CA VAL A 8 5.43 -11.32 -13.36
C VAL A 8 5.53 -10.32 -12.20
N LEU A 9 6.71 -9.76 -11.90
CA LEU A 9 6.84 -8.75 -10.84
C LEU A 9 6.04 -7.48 -11.17
N VAL A 10 6.09 -7.00 -12.42
CA VAL A 10 5.32 -5.83 -12.84
C VAL A 10 3.81 -6.10 -12.80
N ALA A 11 3.36 -7.28 -13.23
CA ALA A 11 1.96 -7.67 -13.18
C ALA A 11 1.46 -7.83 -11.74
N ALA A 12 2.27 -8.44 -10.86
CA ALA A 12 1.98 -8.53 -9.44
C ALA A 12 1.90 -7.14 -8.79
N TRP A 13 2.80 -6.24 -9.18
CA TRP A 13 2.82 -4.86 -8.68
C TRP A 13 1.56 -4.11 -9.10
N LEU A 14 1.18 -4.20 -10.38
CA LEU A 14 -0.05 -3.59 -10.89
C LEU A 14 -1.28 -4.16 -10.19
N THR A 15 -1.30 -5.48 -9.96
CA THR A 15 -2.39 -6.16 -9.27
C THR A 15 -2.52 -5.66 -7.83
N ALA A 16 -1.42 -5.58 -7.08
CA ALA A 16 -1.41 -5.04 -5.72
C ALA A 16 -1.82 -3.56 -5.68
N ALA A 17 -1.30 -2.73 -6.60
CA ALA A 17 -1.64 -1.31 -6.67
C ALA A 17 -3.13 -1.09 -6.96
N VAL A 18 -3.70 -1.81 -7.94
CA VAL A 18 -5.12 -1.72 -8.27
C VAL A 18 -5.98 -2.26 -7.13
N ALA A 19 -5.59 -3.38 -6.51
CA ALA A 19 -6.31 -3.95 -5.38
C ALA A 19 -6.33 -3.00 -4.17
N ALA A 20 -5.18 -2.41 -3.83
CA ALA A 20 -5.05 -1.44 -2.75
C ALA A 20 -5.90 -0.20 -3.03
N TRP A 21 -5.84 0.34 -4.25
CA TRP A 21 -6.66 1.49 -4.65
C TRP A 21 -8.17 1.21 -4.63
N TRP A 22 -8.57 0.03 -5.10
CA TRP A 22 -9.98 -0.36 -5.15
C TRP A 22 -10.53 -0.57 -3.74
N GLY A 23 -9.80 -1.32 -2.92
CA GLY A 23 -10.16 -1.70 -1.55
C GLY A 23 -9.91 -0.64 -0.50
N ALA A 24 -9.25 0.47 -0.83
CA ALA A 24 -9.02 1.58 0.09
C ALA A 24 -10.36 2.07 0.69
N PRO A 25 -10.48 2.12 2.04
CA PRO A 25 -11.65 2.66 2.71
C PRO A 25 -11.91 4.10 2.29
N ARG A 26 -13.17 4.44 2.00
CA ARG A 26 -13.60 5.80 1.64
C ARG A 26 -14.61 6.33 2.63
N GLU A 27 -14.41 7.55 3.10
CA GLU A 27 -15.39 8.20 3.96
C GLU A 27 -16.71 8.39 3.20
N ALA A 28 -17.81 8.16 3.90
CA ALA A 28 -19.15 8.33 3.40
C ALA A 28 -20.06 8.85 4.51
N ALA A 29 -21.11 9.58 4.12
CA ALA A 29 -22.10 10.09 5.05
C ALA A 29 -22.86 8.96 5.75
N ALA A 30 -23.23 9.17 7.02
CA ALA A 30 -23.86 8.14 7.84
C ALA A 30 -25.25 7.73 7.30
N GLU A 31 -25.95 8.65 6.64
CA GLU A 31 -27.23 8.38 5.96
C GLU A 31 -27.06 7.37 4.83
N ARG A 32 -25.91 7.41 4.14
CA ARG A 32 -25.59 6.43 3.08
C ARG A 32 -25.39 5.04 3.66
N ALA A 33 -24.74 4.94 4.82
CA ALA A 33 -24.57 3.67 5.52
C ALA A 33 -25.96 3.06 5.83
N VAL A 34 -26.87 3.85 6.40
CA VAL A 34 -28.24 3.42 6.69
C VAL A 34 -28.96 2.98 5.41
N ALA A 35 -28.90 3.78 4.34
CA ALA A 35 -29.54 3.46 3.08
C ALA A 35 -28.98 2.19 2.41
N ASP A 36 -27.68 1.92 2.56
CA ASP A 36 -27.04 0.70 2.05
C ASP A 36 -27.44 -0.53 2.87
N VAL A 37 -27.55 -0.40 4.20
CA VAL A 37 -28.02 -1.47 5.09
C VAL A 37 -29.49 -1.81 4.77
N GLU A 38 -30.36 -0.81 4.70
CA GLU A 38 -31.80 -0.99 4.42
C GLU A 38 -32.06 -1.58 3.03
N ALA A 39 -31.26 -1.19 2.05
CA ALA A 39 -31.34 -1.76 0.71
C ALA A 39 -30.68 -3.15 0.58
N GLY A 40 -30.13 -3.71 1.67
CA GLY A 40 -29.46 -5.00 1.65
C GLY A 40 -28.15 -5.02 0.85
N ARG A 41 -27.55 -3.86 0.58
CA ARG A 41 -26.29 -3.70 -0.16
C ARG A 41 -25.05 -3.89 0.71
N VAL A 42 -25.18 -4.16 2.00
CA VAL A 42 -24.03 -4.45 2.87
C VAL A 42 -23.73 -5.94 2.85
N VAL A 43 -22.54 -6.31 2.36
CA VAL A 43 -22.06 -7.71 2.33
C VAL A 43 -21.21 -8.07 3.55
N ALA A 44 -20.49 -7.10 4.11
CA ALA A 44 -19.73 -7.23 5.34
C ALA A 44 -19.71 -5.88 6.05
N TYR A 45 -19.68 -5.88 7.38
CA TYR A 45 -19.46 -4.67 8.16
C TYR A 45 -18.62 -4.95 9.40
N GLN A 46 -17.98 -3.88 9.89
CA GLN A 46 -17.16 -3.91 11.08
C GLN A 46 -17.32 -2.59 11.85
N TRP A 47 -17.33 -2.68 13.16
CA TRP A 47 -17.22 -1.55 14.07
C TRP A 47 -15.80 -1.48 14.63
N GLY A 48 -15.31 -0.27 14.83
CA GLY A 48 -14.04 -0.02 15.51
C GLY A 48 -13.96 1.43 15.95
N ASP A 49 -12.79 1.83 16.41
CA ASP A 49 -12.59 3.16 16.98
C ASP A 49 -11.39 3.92 16.39
N HIS A 50 -10.50 3.21 15.70
CA HIS A 50 -9.42 3.79 14.93
C HIS A 50 -8.99 2.87 13.78
N TRP A 51 -8.41 3.47 12.74
CA TRP A 51 -7.75 2.79 11.63
C TRP A 51 -6.31 2.59 12.06
N SER A 52 -5.85 1.35 12.04
CA SER A 52 -4.44 1.05 12.24
C SER A 52 -3.82 0.56 10.94
N ASP A 53 -2.58 1.02 10.70
CA ASP A 53 -1.71 0.49 9.65
C ASP A 53 -0.61 -0.36 10.32
N ASP A 54 -1.02 -1.48 10.91
CA ASP A 54 -0.11 -2.41 11.57
C ASP A 54 0.54 -3.39 10.58
N ALA A 55 0.31 -3.21 9.27
CA ALA A 55 0.85 -4.11 8.26
C ALA A 55 2.39 -4.00 8.26
N PRO A 56 3.11 -5.13 8.39
CA PRO A 56 4.58 -5.11 8.39
C PRO A 56 5.18 -4.64 7.06
N ASP A 57 4.41 -4.68 5.97
CA ASP A 57 4.84 -4.34 4.62
C ASP A 57 4.30 -2.97 4.18
N ARG A 58 5.18 -1.96 4.19
CA ARG A 58 4.85 -0.54 3.95
C ARG A 58 4.51 -0.15 2.50
N TRP A 59 4.52 -1.08 1.54
CA TRP A 59 4.35 -0.70 0.13
C TRP A 59 2.88 -0.58 -0.27
N PHE A 60 2.04 -1.48 0.21
CA PHE A 60 0.63 -1.52 -0.12
C PHE A 60 -0.13 -1.77 1.19
N SER A 61 -0.10 -0.80 2.09
CA SER A 61 -0.91 -0.93 3.29
C SER A 61 -2.38 -0.75 2.94
N VAL A 62 -3.21 -1.59 3.55
CA VAL A 62 -4.64 -1.36 3.60
C VAL A 62 -4.98 -1.20 5.08
N PRO A 63 -5.41 0.01 5.49
CA PRO A 63 -5.77 0.25 6.88
C PRO A 63 -6.78 -0.79 7.36
N SER A 64 -6.52 -1.37 8.53
CA SER A 64 -7.47 -2.25 9.21
C SER A 64 -8.22 -1.46 10.26
N LEU A 65 -9.53 -1.68 10.35
CA LEU A 65 -10.32 -1.08 11.41
C LEU A 65 -10.08 -1.90 12.69
N SER A 66 -9.47 -1.27 13.67
CA SER A 66 -9.22 -1.87 14.98
C SER A 66 -10.32 -1.46 15.95
N SER A 67 -10.68 -2.37 16.85
CA SER A 67 -11.63 -2.11 17.92
C SER A 67 -10.90 -2.11 19.27
N SER A 68 -10.75 -0.95 19.89
CA SER A 68 -10.43 -0.87 21.31
C SER A 68 -11.70 -0.66 22.15
N THR A 69 -11.59 -0.73 23.48
CA THR A 69 -12.71 -0.50 24.41
C THR A 69 -13.17 0.97 24.45
N SER A 70 -12.69 1.82 23.55
CA SER A 70 -13.02 3.24 23.53
C SER A 70 -14.41 3.50 22.95
N GLN A 71 -14.97 4.66 23.30
CA GLN A 71 -16.36 5.04 23.03
C GLN A 71 -16.58 5.58 21.61
N ARG A 72 -15.50 5.83 20.85
CA ARG A 72 -15.61 6.32 19.47
C ARG A 72 -16.00 5.16 18.57
N SER A 73 -17.05 5.34 17.77
CA SER A 73 -17.61 4.26 16.96
C SER A 73 -17.53 4.64 15.48
N TRP A 74 -16.51 4.14 14.82
CA TRP A 74 -16.43 4.12 13.37
C TRP A 74 -17.19 2.91 12.86
N TYR A 75 -18.00 3.11 11.84
CA TYR A 75 -18.72 2.06 11.14
C TYR A 75 -18.14 1.91 9.74
N ALA A 76 -17.52 0.77 9.46
CA ALA A 76 -17.05 0.42 8.12
C ALA A 76 -17.94 -0.67 7.53
N TRP A 77 -18.25 -0.55 6.24
CA TRP A 77 -19.02 -1.55 5.50
C TRP A 77 -18.48 -1.76 4.10
N ARG A 78 -18.75 -2.94 3.57
CA ARG A 78 -18.40 -3.34 2.20
C ARG A 78 -19.65 -3.58 1.38
N THR A 79 -19.60 -3.14 0.13
CA THR A 79 -20.67 -3.31 -0.86
C THR A 79 -20.34 -4.45 -1.85
N PRO A 80 -21.33 -4.98 -2.62
CA PRO A 80 -21.12 -6.08 -3.57
C PRO A 80 -20.08 -5.83 -4.66
N ASP A 81 -19.81 -4.57 -4.98
CA ASP A 81 -18.75 -4.15 -5.90
C ASP A 81 -17.34 -4.24 -5.27
N GLY A 82 -17.24 -4.68 -4.02
CA GLY A 82 -15.99 -4.92 -3.31
C GLY A 82 -15.34 -3.66 -2.74
N ARG A 83 -16.04 -2.52 -2.75
CA ARG A 83 -15.54 -1.26 -2.16
C ARG A 83 -15.85 -1.20 -0.68
N THR A 84 -14.92 -0.61 0.07
CA THR A 84 -15.05 -0.39 1.50
C THR A 84 -15.34 1.08 1.77
N HIS A 85 -16.37 1.31 2.57
CA HIS A 85 -16.83 2.62 2.99
C HIS A 85 -16.75 2.71 4.50
N TRP A 86 -16.61 3.92 5.04
CA TRP A 86 -16.65 4.15 6.47
C TRP A 86 -17.27 5.48 6.84
N THR A 87 -17.74 5.59 8.08
CA THR A 87 -18.32 6.81 8.61
C THR A 87 -18.04 6.93 10.11
N ASP A 88 -17.75 8.14 10.61
CA ASP A 88 -17.65 8.43 12.05
C ASP A 88 -19.06 8.63 12.62
N THR A 89 -19.52 7.69 13.45
CA THR A 89 -20.84 7.79 14.10
C THR A 89 -20.77 8.49 15.46
N GLY A 90 -19.59 8.93 15.91
CA GLY A 90 -19.41 9.60 17.20
C GLY A 90 -20.20 10.90 17.34
N GLY A 91 -20.50 11.57 16.21
CA GLY A 91 -21.35 12.77 16.17
C GLY A 91 -22.86 12.49 16.04
N ALA A 92 -23.27 11.24 15.82
CA ALA A 92 -24.64 10.86 15.51
C ALA A 92 -25.02 9.52 16.20
N PRO A 93 -25.17 9.51 17.54
CA PRO A 93 -25.40 8.28 18.30
C PRO A 93 -26.69 7.55 17.89
N GLU A 94 -27.72 8.30 17.51
CA GLU A 94 -28.99 7.76 16.98
C GLU A 94 -28.80 6.95 15.69
N VAL A 95 -27.88 7.38 14.81
CA VAL A 95 -27.54 6.63 13.59
C VAL A 95 -26.76 5.37 13.95
N ALA A 96 -25.84 5.46 14.92
CA ALA A 96 -25.10 4.32 15.41
C ALA A 96 -26.04 3.22 15.94
N ASP A 97 -27.02 3.60 16.77
CA ASP A 97 -28.00 2.68 17.34
C ASP A 97 -28.90 2.06 16.27
N ARG A 98 -29.32 2.84 15.26
CA ARG A 98 -30.06 2.32 14.12
C ARG A 98 -29.25 1.32 13.31
N LEU A 99 -27.97 1.59 13.04
CA LEU A 99 -27.07 0.68 12.32
C LEU A 99 -26.82 -0.61 13.10
N ARG A 100 -26.69 -0.53 14.44
CA ARG A 100 -26.57 -1.72 15.29
C ARG A 100 -27.84 -2.56 15.32
N ALA A 101 -29.01 -1.91 15.37
CA ALA A 101 -30.30 -2.60 15.38
C ALA A 101 -30.65 -3.26 14.03
N SER A 102 -30.16 -2.69 12.92
CA SER A 102 -30.44 -3.16 11.55
C SER A 102 -29.37 -4.10 10.98
N GLY A 103 -28.18 -4.15 11.58
CA GLY A 103 -27.08 -5.01 11.17
C GLY A 103 -27.40 -6.49 11.42
N PRO A 104 -27.43 -7.35 10.39
CA PRO A 104 -27.55 -8.78 10.59
C PRO A 104 -26.24 -9.31 11.19
N GLU A 105 -26.27 -9.91 12.38
CA GLU A 105 -25.07 -10.46 13.05
C GLU A 105 -24.25 -11.38 12.14
N SER A 106 -24.93 -12.08 11.22
CA SER A 106 -24.32 -12.98 10.24
C SER A 106 -23.45 -12.30 9.17
N ARG A 107 -23.45 -10.96 9.08
CA ARG A 107 -22.63 -10.17 8.14
C ARG A 107 -21.50 -9.41 8.82
N SER A 108 -21.33 -9.59 10.14
CA SER A 108 -20.13 -9.11 10.83
C SER A 108 -18.91 -9.89 10.32
N GLY A 109 -17.88 -9.18 9.88
CA GLY A 109 -16.70 -9.82 9.29
C GLY A 109 -15.73 -8.84 8.66
N ASP A 110 -14.63 -9.38 8.13
CA ASP A 110 -13.56 -8.57 7.54
C ASP A 110 -14.08 -7.72 6.37
N VAL A 111 -13.94 -6.40 6.52
CA VAL A 111 -14.31 -5.40 5.51
C VAL A 111 -13.22 -5.20 4.47
N THR A 112 -12.05 -5.83 4.63
CA THR A 112 -10.86 -5.63 3.81
C THR A 112 -10.36 -6.95 3.20
N PRO A 113 -11.14 -7.62 2.33
CA PRO A 113 -10.84 -8.97 1.84
C PRO A 113 -9.57 -9.06 0.99
N LEU A 114 -9.11 -7.93 0.43
CA LEU A 114 -7.93 -7.87 -0.43
C LEU A 114 -6.63 -7.77 0.37
N SER A 115 -6.69 -7.55 1.68
CA SER A 115 -5.52 -7.43 2.57
C SER A 115 -4.58 -8.63 2.44
N THR A 116 -5.13 -9.84 2.45
CA THR A 116 -4.35 -11.09 2.34
C THR A 116 -3.60 -11.19 1.02
N LEU A 117 -4.25 -10.84 -0.11
CA LEU A 117 -3.62 -10.85 -1.43
C LEU A 117 -2.49 -9.83 -1.51
N ILE A 118 -2.75 -8.61 -1.03
CA ILE A 118 -1.81 -7.50 -1.07
C ILE A 118 -0.58 -7.80 -0.20
N ASN A 119 -0.78 -8.28 1.03
CA ASN A 119 0.29 -8.71 1.94
C ASN A 119 1.10 -9.87 1.33
N GLY A 120 0.45 -10.82 0.68
CA GLY A 120 1.14 -11.92 -0.01
C GLY A 120 2.06 -11.43 -1.14
N ILE A 121 1.64 -10.41 -1.90
CA ILE A 121 2.45 -9.80 -2.95
C ILE A 121 3.61 -8.99 -2.34
N GLY A 122 3.35 -8.25 -1.25
CA GLY A 122 4.38 -7.56 -0.46
C GLY A 122 5.48 -8.51 0.00
N LEU A 123 5.10 -9.60 0.68
CA LEU A 123 6.03 -10.62 1.15
C LEU A 123 6.84 -11.24 0.01
N LEU A 124 6.19 -11.56 -1.12
CA LEU A 124 6.87 -12.06 -2.31
C LEU A 124 7.95 -11.08 -2.80
N PHE A 125 7.64 -9.78 -2.85
CA PHE A 125 8.59 -8.75 -3.23
C PHE A 125 9.75 -8.63 -2.25
N THR A 126 9.48 -8.67 -0.94
CA THR A 126 10.51 -8.70 0.11
C THR A 126 11.47 -9.86 -0.09
N VAL A 127 10.94 -11.08 -0.23
CA VAL A 127 11.75 -12.29 -0.35
C VAL A 127 12.59 -12.27 -1.62
N VAL A 128 12.00 -11.89 -2.76
CA VAL A 128 12.72 -11.81 -4.05
C VAL A 128 13.82 -10.75 -3.98
N PHE A 129 13.52 -9.57 -3.44
CA PHE A 129 14.50 -8.50 -3.31
C PHE A 129 15.67 -8.89 -2.40
N LEU A 130 15.38 -9.42 -1.21
CA LEU A 130 16.40 -9.85 -0.26
C LEU A 130 17.25 -11.00 -0.81
N GLY A 131 16.64 -11.99 -1.45
CA GLY A 131 17.37 -13.08 -2.07
C GLY A 131 18.38 -12.57 -3.11
N VAL A 132 17.98 -11.63 -3.95
CA VAL A 132 18.85 -11.06 -4.98
C VAL A 132 19.88 -10.11 -4.40
N ILE A 133 19.56 -9.31 -3.38
CA ILE A 133 20.53 -8.36 -2.81
C ILE A 133 21.63 -9.09 -2.04
N LEU A 134 21.31 -10.22 -1.39
CA LEU A 134 22.25 -10.99 -0.59
C LEU A 134 23.10 -11.92 -1.46
N ALA A 135 22.44 -12.75 -2.29
CA ALA A 135 23.10 -13.80 -3.06
C ALA A 135 23.33 -13.44 -4.53
N GLY A 136 22.71 -12.38 -5.04
CA GLY A 136 22.79 -11.97 -6.43
C GLY A 136 24.02 -11.13 -6.78
N PRO A 137 24.21 -10.88 -8.09
CA PRO A 137 25.31 -10.07 -8.60
C PRO A 137 25.32 -8.67 -7.99
N ALA A 138 26.52 -8.05 -7.91
CA ALA A 138 26.62 -6.67 -7.47
C ALA A 138 25.84 -5.74 -8.46
N PRO A 139 25.00 -4.82 -7.95
CA PRO A 139 24.26 -3.88 -8.79
C PRO A 139 25.18 -2.98 -9.62
N LEU A 140 24.73 -2.48 -10.78
CA LEU A 140 25.60 -1.77 -11.74
C LEU A 140 25.73 -0.28 -11.40
N THR A 141 24.60 0.38 -11.10
CA THR A 141 24.60 1.85 -10.90
C THR A 141 24.81 2.27 -9.45
N GLY A 142 24.38 1.44 -8.51
CA GLY A 142 24.41 1.72 -7.08
C GLY A 142 25.07 0.61 -6.29
N THR A 143 25.44 0.89 -5.04
CA THR A 143 25.78 -0.17 -4.09
C THR A 143 24.53 -0.94 -3.67
N ARG A 144 24.69 -2.12 -3.06
CA ARG A 144 23.57 -2.86 -2.45
C ARG A 144 22.80 -1.96 -1.46
N TRP A 145 23.52 -1.19 -0.65
CA TRP A 145 22.92 -0.24 0.29
C TRP A 145 22.13 0.89 -0.38
N TYR A 146 22.57 1.39 -1.54
CA TYR A 146 21.79 2.38 -2.29
C TYR A 146 20.40 1.84 -2.66
N TRP A 147 20.36 0.62 -3.19
CA TRP A 147 19.12 -0.04 -3.58
C TRP A 147 18.25 -0.48 -2.42
N PHE A 148 18.87 -0.93 -1.32
CA PHE A 148 18.18 -1.23 -0.07
C PHE A 148 17.34 -0.03 0.41
N TRP A 149 17.92 1.17 0.43
CA TRP A 149 17.19 2.36 0.86
C TRP A 149 16.04 2.73 -0.07
N LEU A 150 16.24 2.65 -1.39
CA LEU A 150 15.15 2.88 -2.34
C LEU A 150 14.01 1.88 -2.18
N PHE A 151 14.33 0.61 -1.96
CA PHE A 151 13.34 -0.43 -1.74
C PHE A 151 12.58 -0.24 -0.41
N ALA A 152 13.31 0.04 0.67
CA ALA A 152 12.74 0.14 2.01
C ALA A 152 11.92 1.42 2.25
N LEU A 153 12.28 2.53 1.61
CA LEU A 153 11.72 3.85 1.94
C LEU A 153 10.79 4.41 0.85
N VAL A 154 10.93 4.00 -0.41
CA VAL A 154 10.05 4.51 -1.47
C VAL A 154 8.70 3.77 -1.41
N PRO A 155 7.58 4.50 -1.25
CA PRO A 155 6.26 3.89 -1.09
C PRO A 155 5.81 3.16 -2.36
N PHE A 156 4.75 2.36 -2.24
CA PHE A 156 4.16 1.62 -3.36
C PHE A 156 5.14 0.71 -4.09
N GLY A 157 6.23 0.28 -3.45
CA GLY A 157 7.24 -0.58 -4.08
C GLY A 157 7.89 0.03 -5.33
N LEU A 158 7.82 1.35 -5.55
CA LEU A 158 8.36 2.00 -6.75
C LEU A 158 9.88 1.84 -6.84
N GLY A 159 10.57 1.71 -5.70
CA GLY A 159 11.99 1.38 -5.64
C GLY A 159 12.30 0.02 -6.29
N LEU A 160 11.46 -0.99 -6.07
CA LEU A 160 11.59 -2.32 -6.69
C LEU A 160 11.38 -2.24 -8.20
N LEU A 161 10.35 -1.51 -8.65
CA LEU A 161 10.13 -1.30 -10.07
C LEU A 161 11.34 -0.63 -10.69
N TYR A 162 11.75 0.52 -10.17
CA TYR A 162 12.89 1.27 -10.68
C TYR A 162 14.15 0.40 -10.78
N TRP A 163 14.44 -0.39 -9.75
CA TRP A 163 15.54 -1.36 -9.75
C TRP A 163 15.42 -2.42 -10.87
N THR A 164 14.23 -2.99 -11.04
CA THR A 164 13.94 -4.01 -12.07
C THR A 164 14.15 -3.47 -13.49
N PHE A 165 13.84 -2.18 -13.73
CA PHE A 165 14.05 -1.52 -15.01
C PHE A 165 15.51 -1.07 -15.22
N ARG A 166 16.15 -0.55 -14.17
CA ARG A 166 17.44 0.16 -14.29
C ARG A 166 18.66 -0.74 -14.27
N ASP A 167 18.70 -1.69 -13.33
CA ASP A 167 19.88 -2.52 -13.08
C ASP A 167 19.76 -3.91 -13.69
N VAL A 168 18.54 -4.33 -14.05
CA VAL A 168 18.23 -5.63 -14.65
C VAL A 168 19.02 -6.75 -13.93
N PRO A 169 18.80 -6.91 -12.61
CA PRO A 169 19.70 -7.61 -11.68
C PRO A 169 19.94 -9.09 -12.01
N TRP A 170 19.20 -9.62 -12.98
CA TRP A 170 19.24 -11.00 -13.42
C TRP A 170 19.87 -11.20 -14.81
N THR A 171 20.39 -10.14 -15.43
CA THR A 171 21.17 -10.29 -16.67
C THR A 171 22.65 -10.53 -16.36
N ARG A 172 23.31 -11.31 -17.23
CA ARG A 172 24.64 -11.94 -17.05
C ARG A 172 25.66 -11.09 -16.29
N PRO A 173 26.58 -11.72 -15.53
CA PRO A 173 27.70 -11.02 -14.90
C PRO A 173 28.49 -10.29 -15.99
N ARG A 174 28.44 -8.96 -15.96
CA ARG A 174 29.23 -8.10 -16.83
C ARG A 174 30.35 -7.51 -16.00
N GLN A 175 31.55 -7.51 -16.56
CA GLN A 175 32.79 -7.11 -15.90
C GLN A 175 32.62 -5.75 -15.22
N VAL A 176 33.03 -5.69 -13.94
CA VAL A 176 33.14 -4.43 -13.19
C VAL A 176 34.03 -3.48 -14.01
N PRO A 177 33.59 -2.25 -14.31
CA PRO A 177 34.44 -1.29 -15.01
C PRO A 177 35.76 -1.13 -14.25
N PRO A 178 36.91 -1.09 -14.94
CA PRO A 178 38.18 -0.85 -14.26
C PRO A 178 38.11 0.46 -13.46
N PRO A 179 38.76 0.52 -12.29
CA PRO A 179 38.79 1.74 -11.49
C PRO A 179 39.31 2.90 -12.35
N THR A 180 38.71 4.07 -12.20
CA THR A 180 39.19 5.29 -12.84
C THR A 180 40.60 5.63 -12.34
N PRO A 181 41.38 6.45 -13.09
CA PRO A 181 42.74 6.84 -12.70
C PRO A 181 42.84 7.42 -11.28
N ASP A 182 41.77 8.05 -10.79
CA ASP A 182 41.69 8.66 -9.47
C ASP A 182 41.26 7.67 -8.35
N GLY A 183 41.11 6.39 -8.66
CA GLY A 183 40.66 5.35 -7.71
C GLY A 183 39.20 5.48 -7.24
N ALA A 184 38.46 6.47 -7.76
CA ALA A 184 37.10 6.78 -7.31
C ALA A 184 36.05 5.90 -8.00
N GLU A 185 35.49 4.93 -7.27
CA GLU A 185 34.27 4.22 -7.70
C GLU A 185 33.12 5.22 -7.96
N HIS A 186 32.67 5.32 -9.22
CA HIS A 186 31.55 6.17 -9.64
C HIS A 186 30.17 5.64 -9.21
N ARG A 187 30.11 4.56 -8.43
CA ARG A 187 28.84 3.95 -7.98
C ARG A 187 28.12 4.87 -6.99
N LEU A 188 26.80 4.99 -7.12
CA LEU A 188 25.99 5.75 -6.17
C LEU A 188 26.10 5.11 -4.78
N ARG A 189 26.66 5.87 -3.83
CA ARG A 189 26.90 5.42 -2.45
C ARG A 189 25.59 5.26 -1.68
N GLY A 190 25.62 4.43 -0.63
CA GLY A 190 24.44 4.12 0.20
C GLY A 190 23.72 5.37 0.74
N PHE A 191 24.46 6.36 1.25
CA PHE A 191 23.87 7.60 1.77
C PHE A 191 23.11 8.42 0.71
N ARG A 192 23.55 8.40 -0.55
CA ARG A 192 22.80 9.03 -1.65
C ARG A 192 21.48 8.32 -1.92
N GLY A 193 21.42 7.00 -1.69
CA GLY A 193 20.20 6.21 -1.80
C GLY A 193 19.19 6.60 -0.73
N LEU A 194 19.65 6.82 0.50
CA LEU A 194 18.80 7.32 1.60
C LEU A 194 18.17 8.68 1.27
N ILE A 195 18.99 9.65 0.84
CA ILE A 195 18.49 10.99 0.46
C ILE A 195 17.53 10.88 -0.73
N ALA A 196 17.90 10.14 -1.78
CA ALA A 196 17.05 9.97 -2.95
C ALA A 196 15.72 9.34 -2.59
N ALA A 197 15.71 8.31 -1.74
CA ALA A 197 14.49 7.66 -1.29
C ALA A 197 13.60 8.65 -0.52
N ALA A 198 14.17 9.39 0.43
CA ALA A 198 13.44 10.40 1.20
C ALA A 198 12.80 11.48 0.31
N LEU A 199 13.55 11.99 -0.68
CA LEU A 199 13.04 13.00 -1.63
C LEU A 199 11.92 12.43 -2.52
N VAL A 200 12.07 11.21 -3.03
CA VAL A 200 11.04 10.56 -3.84
C VAL A 200 9.79 10.31 -3.00
N SER A 201 9.92 9.80 -1.78
CA SER A 201 8.78 9.57 -0.88
C SER A 201 8.05 10.86 -0.57
N ALA A 202 8.78 11.95 -0.23
CA ALA A 202 8.18 13.26 -0.02
C ALA A 202 7.44 13.77 -1.28
N GLY A 203 8.05 13.59 -2.46
CA GLY A 203 7.43 13.97 -3.73
C GLY A 203 6.15 13.18 -4.04
N VAL A 204 6.14 11.87 -3.77
CA VAL A 204 4.95 11.02 -3.92
C VAL A 204 3.86 11.44 -2.94
N SER A 205 4.19 11.71 -1.67
CA SER A 205 3.21 12.18 -0.69
C SER A 205 2.60 13.51 -1.10
N LEU A 206 3.42 14.47 -1.55
CA LEU A 206 2.93 15.77 -2.03
C LEU A 206 2.02 15.61 -3.25
N LEU A 207 2.40 14.73 -4.19
CA LEU A 207 1.59 14.44 -5.38
C LEU A 207 0.23 13.85 -4.99
N LEU A 208 0.19 12.91 -4.05
CA LEU A 208 -1.07 12.32 -3.58
C LEU A 208 -1.98 13.36 -2.94
N VAL A 209 -1.43 14.21 -2.06
CA VAL A 209 -2.19 15.31 -1.45
C VAL A 209 -2.75 16.25 -2.52
N LEU A 210 -1.94 16.63 -3.51
CA LEU A 210 -2.38 17.49 -4.61
C LEU A 210 -3.48 16.81 -5.43
N LEU A 211 -3.37 15.52 -5.71
CA LEU A 211 -4.38 14.75 -6.42
C LEU A 211 -5.69 14.68 -5.63
N THR A 212 -5.64 14.44 -4.31
CA THR A 212 -6.82 14.46 -3.44
C THR A 212 -7.47 15.84 -3.42
N MET A 213 -6.69 16.92 -3.36
CA MET A 213 -7.21 18.30 -3.42
C MET A 213 -7.88 18.62 -4.75
N LEU A 214 -7.32 18.17 -5.87
CA LEU A 214 -7.81 18.50 -7.22
C LEU A 214 -8.98 17.62 -7.68
N LEU A 215 -8.96 16.33 -7.35
CA LEU A 215 -9.93 15.34 -7.83
C LEU A 215 -10.97 14.98 -6.76
N GLY A 216 -10.69 15.26 -5.50
CA GLY A 216 -11.50 14.85 -4.35
C GLY A 216 -11.33 13.38 -3.97
N GLU A 217 -11.73 13.05 -2.74
CA GLU A 217 -11.64 11.71 -2.14
C GLU A 217 -12.43 10.63 -2.89
N ARG A 218 -13.42 11.08 -3.67
CA ARG A 218 -14.20 10.17 -4.53
C ARG A 218 -13.31 9.41 -5.51
N TRP A 219 -12.28 10.08 -6.04
CA TRP A 219 -11.37 9.50 -7.00
C TRP A 219 -10.08 9.04 -6.35
N VAL A 220 -9.48 9.86 -5.48
CA VAL A 220 -8.20 9.55 -4.83
C VAL A 220 -8.46 9.27 -3.35
N PRO A 221 -8.46 7.99 -2.91
CA PRO A 221 -8.63 7.69 -1.50
C PRO A 221 -7.46 8.25 -0.68
N GLU A 222 -7.73 8.60 0.57
CA GLU A 222 -6.69 9.05 1.49
C GLU A 222 -5.86 7.84 1.94
N LEU A 223 -4.72 7.64 1.27
CA LEU A 223 -3.82 6.52 1.51
C LEU A 223 -2.77 6.80 2.60
N LEU A 224 -2.65 8.05 3.07
CA LEU A 224 -1.57 8.48 3.98
C LEU A 224 -2.02 8.64 5.45
N SER A 225 -3.32 8.79 5.71
CA SER A 225 -3.95 8.61 7.02
C SER A 225 -5.48 8.76 6.89
N PRO A 226 -6.29 7.72 7.14
CA PRO A 226 -7.68 7.87 7.54
C PRO A 226 -7.82 8.02 9.07
#